data_AF-A0A183PBB0-F1
#
_entry.id   AF-A0A183PBB0-F1
#
_cell.length_a   1.000
_cell.length_b   1.000
_cell.length_c   1.000
_cell.angle_alpha   90.00
_cell.angle_beta   90.00
_cell.angle_gamma   90.00
#
_symmetry.space_group_name_H-M   'P 1'
#
loop_
_entity.id
_entity.type
_entity.pdbx_description
1 polymer ?
#
loop_
_entity_poly.entity_id
_entity_poly.type
_entity_poly.pdbx_seq_one_letter_code
_entity_poly.pdbx_strand_id
1 'polypeptide(L)' 'MKQLYYTTKKLAGKYSKPERPVKDKEGRPITEIQEQRNRWVEFSEELLNRPAPMNPPDIEAAEII' A
#
# COMPACT_ATOMS: atom_id res chain seq x y z
N MET A 1 -16.52 -15.76 13.25
CA MET A 1 -15.09 -15.95 12.91
C MET A 1 -14.82 -16.87 11.72
N LYS A 2 -15.36 -18.10 11.63
CA LYS A 2 -15.10 -19.00 10.49
C LYS A 2 -15.47 -18.41 9.11
N GLN A 3 -16.62 -17.75 9.00
CA GLN A 3 -17.09 -17.11 7.76
C GLN A 3 -16.10 -16.05 7.24
N LEU A 4 -15.57 -15.22 8.15
CA LEU A 4 -14.57 -14.21 7.82
C LEU A 4 -13.29 -14.87 7.31
N TYR A 5 -12.77 -15.89 8.01
CA TYR A 5 -11.58 -16.63 7.59
C TYR A 5 -11.72 -17.23 6.18
N TYR A 6 -12.83 -17.91 5.88
CA TYR A 6 -13.05 -18.50 4.55
C TYR A 6 -13.21 -17.44 3.46
N THR A 7 -13.88 -16.32 3.77
CA THR A 7 -14.05 -15.20 2.84
C THR A 7 -12.71 -14.55 2.53
N THR A 8 -11.90 -14.23 3.55
CA THR A 8 -10.57 -13.63 3.37
C THR A 8 -9.63 -14.56 2.63
N LYS A 9 -9.65 -15.87 2.93
CA LYS A 9 -8.84 -16.88 2.22
C LYS A 9 -9.24 -17.00 0.74
N LYS A 10 -10.54 -16.96 0.43
CA LYS A 10 -11.06 -16.99 -0.95
C LYS A 10 -10.66 -15.73 -1.72
N LEU A 11 -10.70 -14.56 -1.07
CA LEU A 11 -10.28 -13.29 -1.68
C LEU A 11 -8.76 -13.25 -1.90
N ALA A 12 -7.97 -13.65 -0.91
CA ALA A 12 -6.50 -13.72 -1.04
C ALA A 12 -6.05 -14.65 -2.17
N GLY A 13 -6.75 -15.77 -2.39
CA GLY A 13 -6.48 -16.66 -3.52
C GLY A 13 -6.82 -16.05 -4.89
N LYS A 14 -7.92 -15.28 -4.98
CA LYS A 14 -8.34 -14.60 -6.22
C LYS A 14 -7.41 -13.47 -6.64
N TYR A 15 -6.82 -12.73 -5.69
CA TYR A 15 -5.96 -11.58 -5.95
C TYR A 15 -4.47 -11.85 -5.68
N SER A 16 -4.04 -13.10 -5.87
CA SER A 16 -2.66 -13.54 -5.65
C SER A 16 -1.64 -12.82 -6.54
N LYS A 17 -2.08 -12.24 -7.66
CA LYS A 17 -1.28 -11.33 -8.50
C LYS A 17 -1.89 -9.93 -8.41
N PRO A 18 -1.14 -8.92 -7.95
CA PRO A 18 -1.60 -7.55 -8.04
C PRO A 18 -1.70 -7.14 -9.52
N GLU A 19 -2.81 -6.54 -9.93
CA GLU A 19 -3.00 -6.00 -11.29
C GLU A 19 -1.96 -4.92 -11.63
N ARG A 20 -1.42 -4.25 -10.61
CA ARG A 20 -0.35 -3.26 -10.74
C ARG A 20 0.93 -3.78 -10.09
N PRO A 21 2.02 -3.93 -10.85
CA PRO A 21 3.33 -4.24 -10.30
C PRO A 21 3.76 -3.14 -9.32
N VAL A 22 4.37 -3.54 -8.20
CA VAL A 22 5.10 -2.59 -7.37
C VAL A 22 6.31 -2.09 -8.15
N LYS A 23 6.62 -0.79 -8.06
CA LYS A 23 7.74 -0.19 -8.74
C LYS A 23 8.86 0.16 -7.77
N ASP A 24 10.10 0.07 -8.23
CA ASP A 24 11.26 0.60 -7.53
C ASP A 24 11.27 2.16 -7.56
N LYS A 25 12.32 2.76 -7.01
CA LYS A 25 12.47 4.22 -6.95
C LYS A 25 12.67 4.83 -8.35
N GLU A 26 13.20 4.05 -9.28
CA GLU A 26 13.42 4.40 -10.69
C GLU A 26 12.16 4.17 -11.55
N GLY A 27 11.07 3.67 -10.96
CA GLY A 27 9.80 3.43 -11.64
C GLY A 27 9.73 2.11 -12.44
N ARG A 28 10.74 1.24 -12.30
CA ARG A 28 10.79 -0.09 -12.93
C ARG A 28 9.97 -1.09 -12.10
N PRO A 29 9.25 -2.02 -12.75
CA PRO A 29 8.47 -3.02 -12.03
C PRO A 29 9.37 -4.01 -11.29
N ILE A 30 9.04 -4.26 -10.02
CA ILE A 30 9.66 -5.28 -9.17
C ILE A 30 8.94 -6.61 -9.41
N THR A 31 9.71 -7.64 -9.74
CA THR A 31 9.18 -8.99 -10.02
C THR A 31 9.39 -9.97 -8.87
N GLU A 32 10.36 -9.71 -7.98
CA GLU A 32 10.68 -10.59 -6.85
C GLU A 32 9.92 -10.21 -5.58
N ILE A 33 9.36 -11.21 -4.89
CA ILE A 33 8.59 -11.00 -3.65
C ILE A 33 9.47 -10.41 -2.53
N GLN A 34 10.75 -10.80 -2.47
CA GLN A 34 11.68 -10.28 -1.46
C GLN A 34 11.95 -8.80 -1.68
N GLU A 35 12.26 -8.40 -2.91
CA GLU A 35 12.43 -6.99 -3.27
C GLU A 35 11.16 -6.18 -3.04
N GLN A 36 9.98 -6.76 -3.32
CA GLN A 36 8.71 -6.10 -3.04
C GLN A 36 8.53 -5.85 -1.53
N ARG A 37 8.87 -6.82 -0.67
CA ARG A 37 8.84 -6.65 0.79
C ARG A 37 9.83 -5.60 1.26
N ASN A 38 11.05 -5.60 0.73
CA ASN A 38 12.06 -4.59 1.06
C ASN A 38 11.57 -3.19 0.67
N ARG A 39 10.96 -3.05 -0.52
CA ARG A 39 10.36 -1.80 -0.96
C ARG A 39 9.24 -1.32 -0.03
N TRP A 40 8.40 -2.25 0.48
CA TRP A 40 7.37 -1.92 1.47
C TRP A 40 7.95 -1.43 2.81
N VAL A 41 9.04 -2.05 3.29
CA VAL A 41 9.73 -1.61 4.51
C VAL A 41 10.29 -0.21 4.31
N GLU A 42 11.05 0.03 3.25
CA GLU A 42 11.63 1.35 2.96
C GLU A 42 10.57 2.45 2.85
N PHE A 43 9.49 2.20 2.10
CA PHE A 43 8.42 3.18 1.93
C PHE A 43 7.72 3.49 3.26
N SER A 44 7.56 2.48 4.12
CA SER A 44 6.96 2.67 5.44
C SER A 44 7.87 3.47 6.36
N GLU A 45 9.18 3.18 6.36
CA GLU A 45 10.16 3.96 7.13
C GLU A 45 10.24 5.41 6.64
N GLU A 46 10.25 5.64 5.33
CA GLU A 46 10.23 6.99 4.75
C GLU A 46 8.98 7.76 5.18
N LEU A 47 7.80 7.13 5.10
CA LEU A 47 6.53 7.76 5.48
C LEU A 47 6.46 8.08 6.97
N LEU A 48 6.91 7.16 7.83
CA LEU A 48 6.83 7.31 9.29
C LEU A 48 7.88 8.27 9.85
N ASN A 49 9.05 8.37 9.21
CA ASN A 49 10.10 9.29 9.61
C ASN A 49 10.00 10.66 8.92
N ARG A 50 9.09 10.82 7.95
CA ARG A 50 8.85 12.10 7.27
C ARG A 50 8.32 13.13 8.28
N PRO A 51 8.97 14.30 8.40
CA PRO A 51 8.45 15.37 9.25
C PRO A 51 7.09 15.83 8.74
N ALA A 52 6.24 16.31 9.65
CA ALA A 52 4.95 16.87 9.29
C ALA A 52 5.13 17.96 8.21
N PRO A 53 4.29 17.94 7.14
CA PRO A 53 4.36 18.99 6.14
C PRO A 53 4.08 20.34 6.80
N MET A 54 4.91 21.33 6.48
CA MET A 54 4.82 22.69 7.05
C MET A 54 3.54 23.42 6.60
N ASN A 55 3.04 23.07 5.41
CA ASN A 55 1.77 23.58 4.93
C ASN A 55 0.66 22.63 5.38
N PRO A 56 -0.45 23.16 5.93
CA PRO A 56 -1.62 22.34 6.17
C PRO A 56 -2.05 21.70 4.83
N PRO A 57 -2.52 20.44 4.85
CA PRO A 57 -3.15 19.85 3.69
C PRO A 57 -4.29 20.76 3.21
N ASP A 58 -4.28 21.14 1.93
CA ASP A 58 -5.40 21.82 1.29
C ASP A 58 -6.50 20.78 1.06
N ILE A 59 -7.25 20.49 2.13
CA ILE A 59 -8.37 19.56 2.12
C ILE A 59 -9.62 20.40 2.22
N GLU A 60 -10.34 20.51 1.11
CA GLU A 60 -11.69 21.06 1.07
C GLU A 60 -12.56 20.24 2.03
N ALA A 61 -13.16 20.92 3.01
CA ALA A 61 -14.06 20.26 3.93
C ALA A 61 -15.24 19.71 3.13
N ALA A 62 -15.44 18.39 3.18
CA ALA A 62 -16.65 17.79 2.64
C ALA A 62 -17.83 18.31 3.47
N GLU A 63 -18.58 19.28 2.95
CA GLU A 63 -19.88 19.64 3.47
C GLU A 63 -20.81 18.44 3.25
N ILE A 64 -20.96 17.63 4.30
CA ILE A 64 -21.97 16.58 4.35
C ILE A 64 -23.30 17.30 4.58
N ILE A 65 -24.09 17.42 3.51
CA ILE A 65 -25.48 17.89 3.52
C ILE A 65 -26.39 16.72 3.86
#